data_AF-W1YQB5-F1
#
_entry.id   AF-W1YQB5-F1
#
_cell.length_a   1.000
_cell.length_b   1.000
_cell.length_c   1.000
_cell.angle_alpha   90.00
_cell.angle_beta   90.00
_cell.angle_gamma   90.00
#
_symmetry.space_group_name_H-M   'P 1'
#
loop_
_entity.id
_entity.type
_entity.pdbx_description
1 polymer ?
#
loop_
_entity_poly.entity_id
_entity_poly.type
_entity_poly.pdbx_seq_one_letter_code
_entity_poly.pdbx_strand_id
1 'polypeptide(L)'
;NIRLPRNIVAALVGACLAVSGAILQAVMKNPLADPQIVGVSSGAGLAGVIIFILFPGYDHIVPLVAFLGAMAAAMMVYALAWKNGVRPSR
;
A
#
# COMPACT_ATOMS: atom_id res chain seq x y z
N ASN A 1 20.77 20.00 3.13
CA ASN A 1 21.04 19.23 1.89
C ASN A 1 19.83 18.34 1.57
N ILE A 2 18.82 18.88 0.88
CA ILE A 2 17.45 18.30 0.81
C ILE A 2 17.26 17.35 -0.39
N ARG A 3 18.14 17.44 -1.39
CA ARG A 3 18.01 16.69 -2.66
C ARG A 3 18.41 15.22 -2.53
N LEU A 4 19.51 14.94 -1.84
CA LEU A 4 20.05 13.59 -1.68
C LEU A 4 19.06 12.63 -1.00
N PRO A 5 18.47 12.95 0.19
CA PRO A 5 17.52 12.04 0.83
C PRO A 5 16.27 11.82 -0.04
N ARG A 6 15.77 12.85 -0.73
CA ARG A 6 14.61 12.73 -1.62
C ARG A 6 14.86 11.81 -2.81
N ASN A 7 16.03 11.89 -3.43
CA ASN A 7 16.39 11.04 -4.57
C ASN A 7 16.49 9.56 -4.15
N ILE A 8 17.04 9.28 -2.96
CA ILE A 8 17.12 7.92 -2.42
C ILE A 8 15.71 7.36 -2.18
N VAL A 9 14.84 8.13 -1.52
CA VAL A 9 13.44 7.71 -1.28
C VAL A 9 12.71 7.47 -2.60
N ALA A 10 12.87 8.34 -3.60
CA ALA A 10 12.24 8.17 -4.90
C ALA A 10 12.71 6.89 -5.62
N ALA A 11 14.01 6.59 -5.59
CA ALA A 11 14.57 5.38 -6.16
C ALA A 11 14.06 4.12 -5.46
N LEU A 12 14.02 4.12 -4.12
CA LEU A 12 13.53 3.00 -3.33
C LEU A 12 12.03 2.75 -3.53
N VAL A 13 11.21 3.80 -3.47
CA VAL A 13 9.76 3.70 -3.69
C VAL A 13 9.48 3.21 -5.11
N GLY A 14 10.17 3.73 -6.12
CA GLY A 14 10.04 3.27 -7.50
C GLY A 14 10.38 1.79 -7.68
N ALA A 15 11.49 1.33 -7.08
CA ALA A 15 11.88 -0.08 -7.11
C ALA A 15 10.84 -0.98 -6.43
N CYS A 16 10.34 -0.60 -5.25
CA CYS A 16 9.30 -1.37 -4.54
C CYS A 16 7.99 -1.46 -5.34
N LEU A 17 7.55 -0.36 -5.95
CA LEU A 17 6.34 -0.33 -6.79
C LEU A 17 6.51 -1.18 -8.05
N ALA A 18 7.67 -1.11 -8.71
CA ALA A 18 7.96 -1.92 -9.90
C ALA A 18 7.93 -3.42 -9.58
N VAL A 19 8.58 -3.84 -8.49
CA VAL A 19 8.59 -5.25 -8.05
C VAL A 19 7.20 -5.71 -7.66
N SER A 20 6.46 -4.93 -6.88
CA SER A 20 5.08 -5.26 -6.47
C SER A 20 4.15 -5.39 -7.68
N GLY A 21 4.24 -4.46 -8.64
CA GLY A 21 3.49 -4.50 -9.89
C GLY A 21 3.82 -5.73 -10.72
N ALA A 22 5.10 -6.04 -10.92
CA ALA A 22 5.53 -7.22 -11.67
C ALA A 22 5.03 -8.52 -11.03
N ILE A 23 5.09 -8.64 -9.70
CA ILE A 23 4.58 -9.82 -8.97
C ILE A 23 3.07 -9.96 -9.16
N LEU A 24 2.30 -8.88 -8.98
CA LEU A 24 0.85 -8.94 -9.12
C LEU A 24 0.41 -9.24 -10.55
N GLN A 25 1.05 -8.61 -11.54
CA GLN A 25 0.77 -8.88 -12.95
C GLN A 25 1.08 -10.34 -13.30
N ALA A 26 2.16 -10.93 -12.76
CA ALA A 26 2.50 -12.33 -12.96
C ALA A 26 1.50 -13.29 -12.30
N VAL A 27 1.08 -13.02 -11.06
CA VAL A 27 0.10 -13.85 -10.33
C VAL A 27 -1.28 -13.78 -10.99
N MET A 28 -1.72 -12.59 -11.37
CA MET A 28 -3.03 -12.36 -11.99
C MET A 28 -3.03 -12.70 -13.49
N LYS A 29 -1.86 -12.91 -14.10
CA LYS A 29 -1.68 -13.05 -15.55
C LYS A 29 -2.38 -11.95 -16.34
N ASN A 30 -2.39 -10.73 -15.79
CA ASN A 30 -3.09 -9.58 -16.35
C ASN A 30 -2.16 -8.36 -16.32
N PRO A 31 -1.72 -7.84 -17.48
CA PRO A 31 -0.82 -6.68 -17.55
C PRO A 31 -1.46 -5.38 -17.05
N LEU A 32 -2.79 -5.34 -16.86
CA LEU A 32 -3.50 -4.20 -16.29
C LEU A 32 -3.66 -4.29 -14.76
N ALA A 33 -3.19 -5.37 -14.12
CA ALA A 33 -3.25 -5.49 -12.66
C ALA A 33 -2.28 -4.50 -12.01
N ASP A 34 -2.81 -3.70 -11.08
CA ASP A 34 -2.05 -2.68 -10.36
C ASP A 34 -2.16 -2.87 -8.82
N PRO A 35 -1.04 -2.80 -8.07
CA PRO A 35 -1.02 -2.96 -6.62
C PRO A 35 -1.89 -1.98 -5.84
N GLN A 36 -2.15 -0.80 -6.38
CA GLN A 36 -3.00 0.18 -5.70
C GLN A 36 -4.46 -0.26 -5.64
N ILE A 37 -4.88 -1.23 -6.46
CA ILE A 37 -6.25 -1.76 -6.52
C ILE A 37 -6.62 -2.56 -5.25
N VAL A 38 -5.65 -3.05 -4.47
CA VAL A 38 -5.88 -3.86 -3.26
C VAL A 38 -6.39 -3.04 -2.05
N GLY A 39 -6.53 -1.72 -2.20
CA GLY A 39 -7.04 -0.84 -1.13
C GLY A 39 -5.99 -0.37 -0.12
N VAL A 40 -4.72 -0.73 -0.33
CA VAL A 40 -3.56 -0.32 0.50
C VAL A 40 -3.43 1.20 0.56
N SER A 41 -3.54 1.88 -0.59
CA SER A 41 -3.43 3.34 -0.69
C SER A 41 -4.53 4.04 0.10
N SER A 42 -5.77 3.56 -0.03
CA SER A 42 -6.93 4.09 0.70
C SER A 42 -6.80 3.89 2.20
N GLY A 43 -6.35 2.71 2.66
CA GLY A 43 -6.12 2.41 4.08
C GLY A 43 -5.04 3.28 4.71
N ALA A 44 -3.92 3.47 4.01
CA ALA A 44 -2.85 4.36 4.44
C ALA A 44 -3.30 5.83 4.50
N GLY A 45 -4.01 6.30 3.46
CA GLY A 45 -4.54 7.65 3.40
C GLY A 45 -5.53 7.94 4.53
N LEU A 46 -6.47 7.02 4.78
CA LEU A 46 -7.44 7.15 5.87
C LEU A 46 -6.75 7.27 7.23
N ALA A 47 -5.83 6.35 7.53
CA ALA A 47 -5.12 6.35 8.81
C ALA A 47 -4.25 7.61 8.99
N GLY A 48 -3.60 8.08 7.92
CA GLY A 48 -2.83 9.32 7.93
C GLY A 48 -3.70 10.56 8.19
N VAL A 49 -4.84 10.68 7.51
CA VAL A 49 -5.78 11.80 7.70
C VAL A 49 -6.36 11.80 9.12
N ILE A 50 -6.70 10.63 9.68
CA ILE A 50 -7.17 10.53 11.07
C ILE A 50 -6.13 11.11 12.04
N ILE A 51 -4.85 10.76 11.90
CA ILE A 51 -3.79 11.30 12.76
C ILE A 51 -3.62 12.81 12.58
N PHE A 52 -3.65 13.31 11.34
CA PHE A 52 -3.55 14.75 11.11
C PHE A 52 -4.69 15.54 11.74
N ILE A 53 -5.90 14.97 11.79
CA ILE A 53 -7.07 15.64 12.37
C ILE A 53 -7.08 15.53 13.90
N LEU A 54 -6.83 14.34 14.47
CA LEU A 54 -6.94 14.10 15.92
C LEU A 54 -5.69 14.55 16.70
N PHE A 55 -4.51 14.45 16.10
CA PHE A 55 -3.22 14.70 16.77
C PHE A 55 -2.33 15.65 15.95
N PRO A 56 -2.75 16.91 15.74
CA PRO A 56 -1.95 17.89 15.04
C PRO A 56 -0.64 18.15 15.81
N GLY A 57 0.51 17.83 15.20
CA GLY A 57 1.84 17.95 15.82
C GLY A 57 2.60 16.62 15.94
N TYR A 58 1.94 15.48 15.71
CA TYR A 58 2.55 14.15 15.70
C TYR A 58 2.93 13.69 14.28
N ASP A 59 3.54 14.56 13.48
CA ASP A 59 3.82 14.29 12.06
C ASP A 59 4.80 13.11 11.85
N HIS A 60 5.66 12.86 12.83
CA HIS A 60 6.69 11.81 12.79
C HIS A 60 6.12 10.39 12.91
N ILE A 61 4.94 10.20 13.51
CA ILE A 61 4.28 8.88 13.59
C ILE A 61 3.37 8.60 12.38
N VAL A 62 3.07 9.61 11.56
CA VAL A 62 2.18 9.47 10.40
C VAL A 62 2.62 8.35 9.45
N PRO A 63 3.92 8.20 9.09
CA PRO A 63 4.34 7.09 8.23
C PRO A 63 4.06 5.71 8.83
N LEU A 64 4.25 5.56 10.14
CA LEU A 64 4.01 4.31 10.85
C LEU A 64 2.51 3.98 10.91
N VAL A 65 1.68 4.97 11.24
CA VAL A 65 0.22 4.77 11.32
C VAL A 65 -0.38 4.55 9.93
N ALA A 66 0.08 5.27 8.91
CA ALA A 66 -0.30 5.05 7.52
C ALA A 66 0.07 3.63 7.07
N PHE A 67 1.26 3.13 7.41
CA PHE A 67 1.67 1.77 7.12
C PHE A 67 0.76 0.72 7.78
N LEU A 68 0.44 0.91 9.07
CA LEU A 68 -0.49 0.02 9.79
C LEU A 68 -1.91 0.05 9.18
N GLY A 69 -2.41 1.23 8.80
CA GLY A 69 -3.68 1.38 8.09
C GLY A 69 -3.70 0.67 6.74
N ALA A 70 -2.60 0.76 5.98
CA ALA A 70 -2.40 0.02 4.74
C ALA A 70 -2.45 -1.50 4.94
N MET A 71 -1.73 -2.01 5.95
CA MET A 71 -1.72 -3.44 6.28
C MET A 71 -3.10 -3.93 6.71
N ALA A 72 -3.81 -3.17 7.56
CA ALA A 72 -5.14 -3.51 8.00
C ALA A 72 -6.13 -3.59 6.84
N ALA A 73 -6.09 -2.61 5.92
CA ALA A 73 -6.92 -2.62 4.72
C ALA A 73 -6.61 -3.82 3.82
N ALA A 74 -5.32 -4.11 3.58
CA ALA A 74 -4.90 -5.26 2.79
C ALA A 74 -5.40 -6.59 3.38
N MET A 75 -5.26 -6.77 4.70
CA MET A 75 -5.75 -7.96 5.40
C MET A 75 -7.27 -8.07 5.34
N MET A 76 -7.99 -6.95 5.46
CA MET A 76 -9.46 -6.92 5.36
C MET A 76 -9.93 -7.31 3.95
N VAL A 77 -9.33 -6.74 2.90
CA VAL A 77 -9.66 -7.10 1.51
C VAL A 77 -9.34 -8.57 1.27
N TYR A 78 -8.19 -9.05 1.74
CA TYR A 78 -7.82 -10.46 1.62
C TYR A 78 -8.82 -11.38 2.33
N ALA A 79 -9.19 -11.08 3.58
CA ALA A 79 -10.15 -11.86 4.35
C ALA A 79 -11.54 -11.88 3.70
N LEU A 80 -11.99 -10.77 3.10
CA LEU A 80 -13.27 -10.68 2.39
C LEU A 80 -13.24 -11.40 1.04
N ALA A 81 -12.12 -11.34 0.31
CA ALA A 81 -11.93 -12.06 -0.94
C ALA A 81 -11.72 -13.56 -0.73
N TRP A 82 -11.36 -13.98 0.49
CA TRP A 82 -11.08 -15.36 0.83
C TRP A 82 -12.36 -16.22 0.89
N LYS A 83 -12.66 -16.93 -0.21
CA LYS A 83 -13.71 -17.96 -0.26
C LYS A 83 -13.14 -19.38 -0.27
N ASN A 84 -12.71 -19.88 0.89
CA ASN A 84 -12.34 -21.30 1.10
C ASN A 84 -11.45 -21.90 -0.01
N GLY A 85 -10.42 -21.15 -0.41
CA GLY A 85 -9.52 -21.46 -1.52
C GLY A 85 -9.65 -20.44 -2.65
N VAL A 86 -8.58 -19.71 -2.93
CA VAL A 86 -8.46 -18.88 -4.13
C VAL A 86 -8.51 -19.84 -5.32
N ARG A 87 -9.69 -20.00 -5.94
CA ARG A 87 -9.84 -20.76 -7.19
C ARG A 87 -9.75 -19.74 -8.33
N PRO A 88 -8.60 -19.62 -9.02
CA PRO A 88 -8.47 -18.76 -10.18
C PRO A 88 -9.04 -19.50 -11.40
N SER A 89 -10.31 -19.88 -11.34
CA SER A 89 -11.00 -20.54 -12.45
C SER A 89 -12.45 -20.07 -12.53
N ARG A 90 -12.64 -18.95 -13.20
CA ARG A 90 -13.42 -18.89 -14.44
C ARG A 90 -12.96 -17.70 -15.25
#